data_AF-A0A4Q3YHZ9-F1
#
_entry.id   AF-A0A4Q3YHZ9-F1
#
_cell.length_a   1.000
_cell.length_b   1.000
_cell.length_c   1.000
_cell.angle_alpha   90.00
_cell.angle_beta   90.00
_cell.angle_gamma   90.00
#
_symmetry.space_group_name_H-M   'P 1'
#
loop_
_entity.id
_entity.type
_entity.pdbx_description
1 polymer ?
#
loop_
_entity_poly.entity_id
_entity_poly.type
_entity_poly.pdbx_seq_one_letter_code
_entity_poly.pdbx_strand_id
1 'polypeptide(L)'
;DADILLRWGDKLFADSPDFDPAKQTAAAQARQFGYNNDFVGFIPIEGSAEHGMLVVNHEYTNAELMFPNWATIGKETKDGKEEEVVVKGAYTKDLVDIEMAAHGGTLVEIRKVDGKWQPVLDGKNNRRITSTTEMTITGPAAGHDRLKTKADPTGTKVLGTINNCAGGVTAWGTYLMAEENVNNYFSGELADDHPEAKAFKRYGIPGGEYAWAQFYDRFDVVKEPNEANRFGWIVEVDPQDPNSVPVKHTALGRFKHEGCESIINKDGRVVVYTGDDERFDYVYKFVSAGKYNDADRAANMKLLDDGTLYVAKFSEDGTMEWMPLTHGQGPLTAENGFASQADVLINARLASDALGATKMDRPEDVQPNPKTGKVYCMLTNNSKRKDE
;
A
#
# COMPACT_ATOMS: atom_id res chain seq x y z
N ASP A 1 14.18 -13.98 25.94
CA ASP A 1 13.50 -12.70 26.18
C ASP A 1 13.50 -11.88 24.90
N ALA A 2 12.42 -11.13 24.66
CA ALA A 2 12.31 -10.20 23.54
C ALA A 2 12.40 -8.76 24.07
N ASP A 3 13.25 -7.93 23.47
CA ASP A 3 13.33 -6.50 23.76
C ASP A 3 12.41 -5.73 22.79
N ILE A 4 11.77 -4.66 23.28
CA ILE A 4 10.94 -3.80 22.43
C ILE A 4 11.83 -2.72 21.81
N LEU A 5 11.84 -2.64 20.48
CA LEU A 5 12.61 -1.65 19.74
C LEU A 5 11.86 -0.31 19.62
N LEU A 6 10.64 -0.33 19.08
CA LEU A 6 9.77 0.83 18.88
C LEU A 6 8.31 0.44 19.10
N ARG A 7 7.50 1.42 19.49
CA ARG A 7 6.05 1.36 19.69
C ARG A 7 5.39 2.59 19.08
N TRP A 8 4.09 2.53 18.82
CA TRP A 8 3.34 3.72 18.43
C TRP A 8 3.60 4.88 19.41
N GLY A 9 3.89 6.06 18.86
CA GLY A 9 4.17 7.27 19.63
C GLY A 9 5.65 7.45 19.99
N ASP A 10 6.50 6.43 19.84
CA ASP A 10 7.93 6.56 20.13
C ASP A 10 8.59 7.62 19.24
N LYS A 11 9.62 8.27 19.78
CA LYS A 11 10.34 9.34 19.10
C LYS A 11 11.12 8.80 17.91
N LEU A 12 11.10 9.57 16.82
CA LEU A 12 11.95 9.33 15.64
C LEU A 12 13.02 10.40 15.45
N PHE A 13 12.94 11.49 16.19
CA PHE A 13 13.86 12.61 16.09
C PHE A 13 14.26 13.11 17.48
N ALA A 14 15.43 13.74 17.59
CA ALA A 14 15.93 14.27 18.85
C ALA A 14 14.98 15.30 19.49
N ASP A 15 14.23 16.04 18.68
CA ASP A 15 13.24 17.04 19.08
C ASP A 15 11.78 16.54 19.00
N SER A 16 11.54 15.25 18.74
CA SER A 16 10.19 14.68 18.78
C SER A 16 9.57 14.90 20.17
N PRO A 17 8.29 15.31 20.25
CA PRO A 17 7.59 15.41 21.53
C PRO A 17 7.43 14.04 22.16
N ASP A 18 7.36 14.00 23.50
CA ASP A 18 6.96 12.78 24.20
C ASP A 18 5.53 12.39 23.80
N PHE A 19 5.27 11.08 23.75
CA PHE A 19 3.94 10.59 23.48
C PHE A 19 3.00 10.87 24.66
N ASP A 20 1.91 11.58 24.40
CA ASP A 20 0.83 11.83 25.35
C ASP A 20 -0.51 11.55 24.67
N PRO A 21 -1.14 10.39 24.90
CA PRO A 21 -2.41 10.04 24.24
C PRO A 21 -3.57 10.97 24.65
N ALA A 22 -3.47 11.67 25.78
CA ALA A 22 -4.49 12.64 26.22
C ALA A 22 -4.34 14.01 25.54
N LYS A 23 -3.20 14.27 24.90
CA LYS A 23 -2.89 15.53 24.20
C LYS A 23 -2.24 15.32 22.84
N GLN A 24 -2.53 14.19 22.20
CA GLN A 24 -1.94 13.86 20.92
C GLN A 24 -2.39 14.87 19.86
N THR A 25 -1.50 15.20 18.92
CA THR A 25 -1.80 16.08 17.79
C THR A 25 -1.24 15.48 16.50
N ALA A 26 -1.81 15.85 15.35
CA ALA A 26 -1.29 15.41 14.06
C ALA A 26 0.18 15.82 13.86
N ALA A 27 0.56 17.00 14.33
CA ALA A 27 1.93 17.50 14.24
C ALA A 27 2.92 16.67 15.09
N ALA A 28 2.51 16.28 16.31
CA ALA A 28 3.31 15.38 17.14
C ALA A 28 3.38 13.97 16.54
N GLN A 29 2.23 13.43 16.09
CA GLN A 29 2.15 12.12 15.45
C GLN A 29 3.05 12.04 14.19
N ALA A 30 3.13 13.10 13.38
CA ALA A 30 4.00 13.16 12.21
C ALA A 30 5.52 13.17 12.55
N ARG A 31 5.88 13.30 13.83
CA ARG A 31 7.26 13.21 14.35
C ARG A 31 7.50 11.93 15.17
N GLN A 32 6.53 11.02 15.24
CA GLN A 32 6.57 9.82 16.08
C GLN A 32 6.36 8.56 15.24
N PHE A 33 6.69 7.39 15.77
CA PHE A 33 6.38 6.11 15.13
C PHE A 33 4.86 5.95 14.95
N GLY A 34 4.43 5.42 13.80
CA GLY A 34 3.01 5.30 13.43
C GLY A 34 2.28 4.18 14.18
N TYR A 35 1.03 3.93 13.79
CA TYR A 35 0.13 2.96 14.43
C TYR A 35 -0.02 1.69 13.59
N ASN A 36 -0.25 0.55 14.26
CA ASN A 36 -0.34 -0.79 13.64
C ASN A 36 0.79 -1.02 12.63
N ASN A 37 2.01 -1.14 13.18
CA ASN A 37 3.16 -1.46 12.36
C ASN A 37 2.96 -2.80 11.65
N ASP A 38 3.25 -2.82 10.36
CA ASP A 38 3.12 -4.01 9.53
C ASP A 38 4.50 -4.39 8.95
N PHE A 39 4.73 -4.29 7.63
CA PHE A 39 6.02 -4.60 7.00
C PHE A 39 7.20 -4.05 7.79
N VAL A 40 8.23 -4.87 7.99
CA VAL A 40 9.49 -4.46 8.59
C VAL A 40 10.65 -4.85 7.66
N GLY A 41 11.30 -3.84 7.08
CA GLY A 41 12.52 -4.00 6.27
C GLY A 41 13.76 -3.47 6.99
N PHE A 42 14.89 -4.14 6.80
CA PHE A 42 16.21 -3.66 7.26
C PHE A 42 17.12 -3.40 6.05
N ILE A 43 17.60 -2.17 5.95
CA ILE A 43 18.50 -1.73 4.87
C ILE A 43 19.85 -1.37 5.51
N PRO A 44 20.91 -2.17 5.27
CA PRO A 44 22.19 -1.98 5.96
C PRO A 44 22.84 -0.65 5.57
N ILE A 45 23.37 0.07 6.55
CA ILE A 45 24.25 1.23 6.32
C ILE A 45 25.67 0.69 6.23
N GLU A 46 26.39 1.05 5.15
CA GLU A 46 27.77 0.59 4.89
C GLU A 46 27.93 -0.94 4.92
N GLY A 47 26.87 -1.69 4.59
CA GLY A 47 26.89 -3.16 4.60
C GLY A 47 26.86 -3.80 5.99
N SER A 48 26.62 -3.02 7.04
CA SER A 48 26.58 -3.52 8.42
C SER A 48 25.34 -4.36 8.71
N ALA A 49 25.53 -5.49 9.39
CA ALA A 49 24.44 -6.32 9.92
C ALA A 49 23.88 -5.80 11.27
N GLU A 50 24.52 -4.81 11.87
CA GLU A 50 24.20 -4.29 13.21
C GLU A 50 23.94 -2.77 13.21
N HIS A 51 23.87 -2.14 12.03
CA HIS A 51 23.59 -0.72 11.84
C HIS A 51 22.92 -0.52 10.47
N GLY A 52 21.74 0.07 10.45
CA GLY A 52 20.98 0.24 9.21
C GLY A 52 19.74 1.10 9.38
N MET A 53 19.06 1.34 8.27
CA MET A 53 17.72 1.92 8.26
C MET A 53 16.69 0.81 8.48
N LEU A 54 15.85 0.99 9.49
CA LEU A 54 14.61 0.24 9.64
C LEU A 54 13.52 1.00 8.87
N VAL A 55 12.83 0.29 7.98
CA VAL A 55 11.67 0.82 7.24
C VAL A 55 10.43 0.05 7.65
N VAL A 56 9.38 0.76 8.05
CA VAL A 56 8.21 0.16 8.70
C VAL A 56 6.92 0.78 8.18
N ASN A 57 6.00 -0.05 7.68
CA ASN A 57 4.66 0.38 7.29
C ASN A 57 3.77 0.61 8.52
N HIS A 58 2.76 1.47 8.37
CA HIS A 58 1.72 1.74 9.36
C HIS A 58 0.36 1.68 8.66
N GLU A 59 -0.32 0.55 8.83
CA GLU A 59 -1.38 0.12 7.93
C GLU A 59 -2.70 0.83 8.20
N TYR A 60 -3.19 0.79 9.44
CA TYR A 60 -4.50 1.33 9.82
C TYR A 60 -4.49 1.87 11.24
N THR A 61 -5.58 2.52 11.65
CA THR A 61 -5.78 3.00 13.02
C THR A 61 -6.96 2.36 13.72
N ASN A 62 -6.88 2.29 15.05
CA ASN A 62 -7.99 1.89 15.91
C ASN A 62 -8.38 3.06 16.79
N ALA A 63 -9.31 3.90 16.34
CA ALA A 63 -9.72 5.11 17.07
C ALA A 63 -10.17 4.81 18.52
N GLU A 64 -10.83 3.66 18.74
CA GLU A 64 -11.24 3.19 20.07
C GLU A 64 -10.07 2.87 21.02
N LEU A 65 -8.88 2.62 20.49
CA LEU A 65 -7.65 2.38 21.26
C LEU A 65 -6.73 3.60 21.28
N MET A 66 -6.80 4.45 20.26
CA MET A 66 -5.95 5.64 20.14
C MET A 66 -6.42 6.81 20.99
N PHE A 67 -7.74 7.01 21.10
CA PHE A 67 -8.31 8.24 21.65
C PHE A 67 -8.96 8.01 23.01
N PRO A 68 -8.39 8.56 24.10
CA PRO A 68 -8.95 8.40 25.44
C PRO A 68 -10.42 8.83 25.52
N ASN A 69 -11.25 7.95 26.09
CA ASN A 69 -12.70 8.16 26.28
C ASN A 69 -13.50 8.36 24.99
N TRP A 70 -12.92 8.12 23.81
CA TRP A 70 -13.66 8.21 22.56
C TRP A 70 -14.64 7.05 22.39
N ALA A 71 -14.27 5.85 22.81
CA ALA A 71 -15.16 4.70 22.88
C ALA A 71 -15.51 4.35 24.33
N THR A 72 -16.74 3.90 24.55
CA THR A 72 -17.23 3.42 25.85
C THR A 72 -18.00 2.11 25.68
N ILE A 73 -18.12 1.33 26.75
CA ILE A 73 -18.99 0.15 26.76
C ILE A 73 -20.40 0.58 27.16
N GLY A 74 -21.34 0.42 26.23
CA GLY A 74 -22.77 0.59 26.44
C GLY A 74 -23.49 -0.75 26.44
N LYS A 75 -24.83 -0.68 26.49
CA LYS A 75 -25.71 -1.85 26.36
C LYS A 75 -26.72 -1.62 25.25
N GLU A 76 -26.93 -2.63 24.42
CA GLU A 76 -28.01 -2.65 23.43
C GLU A 76 -28.89 -3.89 23.67
N THR A 77 -30.20 -3.78 23.40
CA THR A 77 -31.09 -4.94 23.43
C THR A 77 -31.24 -5.51 22.03
N LYS A 78 -30.76 -6.73 21.83
CA LYS A 78 -30.92 -7.48 20.58
C LYS A 78 -31.65 -8.79 20.87
N ASP A 79 -32.72 -9.05 20.13
CA ASP A 79 -33.58 -10.24 20.31
C ASP A 79 -34.04 -10.47 21.76
N GLY A 80 -34.32 -9.37 22.49
CA GLY A 80 -34.78 -9.41 23.89
C GLY A 80 -33.69 -9.72 24.92
N LYS A 81 -32.41 -9.72 24.53
CA LYS A 81 -31.26 -9.86 25.43
C LYS A 81 -30.44 -8.57 25.44
N GLU A 82 -30.00 -8.15 26.62
CA GLU A 82 -28.98 -7.10 26.72
C GLU A 82 -27.62 -7.67 26.32
N GLU A 83 -26.96 -7.00 25.39
CA GLU A 83 -25.59 -7.29 24.97
C GLU A 83 -24.73 -6.04 25.19
N GLU A 84 -23.48 -6.24 25.62
CA GLU A 84 -22.50 -5.15 25.69
C GLU A 84 -22.07 -4.76 24.28
N VAL A 85 -22.07 -3.45 24.00
CA VAL A 85 -21.68 -2.91 22.70
C VAL A 85 -20.68 -1.78 22.88
N VAL A 86 -19.75 -1.65 21.92
CA VAL A 86 -18.82 -0.51 21.87
C VAL A 86 -19.57 0.69 21.29
N VAL A 87 -19.83 1.69 22.12
CA VAL A 87 -20.40 2.97 21.72
C VAL A 87 -19.25 3.90 21.34
N LYS A 88 -19.15 4.21 20.05
CA LYS A 88 -18.11 5.08 19.48
C LYS A 88 -18.53 6.55 19.56
N GLY A 89 -17.58 7.42 19.88
CA GLY A 89 -17.74 8.87 19.87
C GLY A 89 -17.83 9.43 18.46
N ALA A 90 -18.21 10.71 18.36
CA ALA A 90 -18.14 11.41 17.08
C ALA A 90 -16.68 11.69 16.71
N TYR A 91 -16.34 11.54 15.43
CA TYR A 91 -15.06 12.05 14.94
C TYR A 91 -15.09 13.57 14.89
N THR A 92 -13.97 14.19 15.28
CA THR A 92 -13.68 15.60 15.01
C THR A 92 -12.59 15.66 13.94
N LYS A 93 -12.43 16.84 13.33
CA LYS A 93 -11.33 17.05 12.37
C LYS A 93 -9.96 16.74 13.00
N ASP A 94 -9.72 17.15 14.24
CA ASP A 94 -8.44 16.92 14.91
C ASP A 94 -8.14 15.43 15.10
N LEU A 95 -9.16 14.62 15.45
CA LEU A 95 -9.00 13.16 15.57
C LEU A 95 -8.66 12.54 14.21
N VAL A 96 -9.37 12.94 13.15
CA VAL A 96 -9.08 12.49 11.79
C VAL A 96 -7.66 12.89 11.35
N ASP A 97 -7.21 14.10 11.68
CA ASP A 97 -5.86 14.56 11.35
C ASP A 97 -4.78 13.73 12.07
N ILE A 98 -5.03 13.31 13.32
CA ILE A 98 -4.14 12.40 14.06
C ILE A 98 -4.11 11.03 13.39
N GLU A 99 -5.26 10.45 13.03
CA GLU A 99 -5.31 9.17 12.32
C GLU A 99 -4.53 9.24 11.01
N MET A 100 -4.80 10.25 10.18
CA MET A 100 -4.10 10.48 8.92
C MET A 100 -2.57 10.57 9.10
N ALA A 101 -2.10 11.23 10.15
CA ALA A 101 -0.68 11.33 10.48
C ALA A 101 -0.08 10.03 11.05
N ALA A 102 -0.90 9.09 11.53
CA ALA A 102 -0.45 7.81 12.08
C ALA A 102 -0.24 6.73 11.00
N HIS A 103 -0.82 6.89 9.81
CA HIS A 103 -0.64 6.01 8.65
C HIS A 103 0.71 6.25 7.94
N GLY A 104 1.02 5.39 6.97
CA GLY A 104 2.10 5.57 6.03
C GLY A 104 3.32 4.72 6.36
N GLY A 105 4.48 5.36 6.52
CA GLY A 105 5.75 4.68 6.71
C GLY A 105 6.64 5.40 7.72
N THR A 106 7.50 4.65 8.39
CA THR A 106 8.62 5.16 9.19
C THR A 106 9.92 4.69 8.56
N LEU A 107 10.87 5.61 8.41
CA LEU A 107 12.27 5.32 8.15
C LEU A 107 13.05 5.80 9.37
N VAL A 108 13.80 4.92 10.02
CA VAL A 108 14.57 5.27 11.22
C VAL A 108 15.88 4.51 11.26
N GLU A 109 16.97 5.24 11.46
CA GLU A 109 18.28 4.64 11.68
C GLU A 109 18.27 3.87 13.01
N ILE A 110 18.72 2.62 12.99
CA ILE A 110 18.86 1.77 14.17
C ILE A 110 20.28 1.20 14.26
N ARG A 111 20.78 1.05 15.48
CA ARG A 111 22.07 0.43 15.75
C ARG A 111 21.97 -0.52 16.92
N LYS A 112 22.73 -1.60 16.87
CA LYS A 112 22.90 -2.51 17.99
C LYS A 112 24.03 -2.02 18.91
N VAL A 113 23.71 -1.77 20.17
CA VAL A 113 24.64 -1.34 21.21
C VAL A 113 24.53 -2.32 22.38
N ASP A 114 25.65 -2.90 22.80
CA ASP A 114 25.71 -3.92 23.86
C ASP A 114 24.70 -5.07 23.68
N GLY A 115 24.54 -5.50 22.42
CA GLY A 115 23.65 -6.60 22.07
C GLY A 115 22.17 -6.20 21.84
N LYS A 116 21.79 -4.94 22.08
CA LYS A 116 20.40 -4.46 21.96
C LYS A 116 20.24 -3.43 20.85
N TRP A 117 19.19 -3.59 20.04
CA TRP A 117 18.83 -2.61 19.02
C TRP A 117 18.24 -1.34 19.64
N GLN A 118 18.63 -0.18 19.13
CA GLN A 118 18.15 1.13 19.58
C GLN A 118 17.98 2.07 18.38
N PRO A 119 16.96 2.96 18.39
CA PRO A 119 16.85 4.02 17.39
C PRO A 119 17.94 5.09 17.59
N VAL A 120 18.44 5.63 16.49
CA VAL A 120 19.39 6.75 16.44
C VAL A 120 18.59 8.02 16.14
N LEU A 121 18.19 8.75 17.19
CA LEU A 121 17.24 9.88 17.08
C LEU A 121 17.80 11.11 16.36
N ASP A 122 19.12 11.24 16.26
CA ASP A 122 19.81 12.25 15.47
C ASP A 122 20.22 11.72 14.07
N GLY A 123 19.69 10.56 13.67
CA GLY A 123 19.87 9.98 12.34
C GLY A 123 19.34 10.91 11.25
N LYS A 124 20.22 11.28 10.32
CA LYS A 124 19.93 12.30 9.29
C LYS A 124 18.82 11.89 8.32
N ASN A 125 18.61 10.58 8.16
CA ASN A 125 17.66 10.01 7.22
C ASN A 125 16.36 9.55 7.89
N ASN A 126 16.17 9.84 9.18
CA ASN A 126 14.91 9.55 9.86
C ASN A 126 13.78 10.33 9.19
N ARG A 127 12.64 9.67 8.98
CA ARG A 127 11.53 10.26 8.21
C ARG A 127 10.21 9.57 8.53
N ARG A 128 9.13 10.36 8.51
CA ARG A 128 7.76 9.86 8.40
C ARG A 128 7.23 10.11 6.98
N ILE A 129 6.63 9.08 6.42
CA ILE A 129 5.75 9.15 5.26
C ILE A 129 4.32 9.02 5.82
N THR A 130 3.41 9.85 5.34
CA THR A 130 2.02 9.95 5.84
C THR A 130 1.02 9.99 4.70
N SER A 131 -0.28 9.95 5.01
CA SER A 131 -1.38 10.12 4.04
C SER A 131 -1.48 11.54 3.43
N THR A 132 -0.56 12.44 3.79
CA THR A 132 -0.48 13.80 3.27
C THR A 132 0.88 14.15 2.64
N THR A 133 1.84 13.21 2.64
CA THR A 133 3.17 13.41 2.02
C THR A 133 3.04 13.55 0.51
N GLU A 134 3.55 14.61 -0.12
CA GLU A 134 3.52 14.73 -1.60
C GLU A 134 4.35 13.61 -2.25
N MET A 135 3.77 12.99 -3.28
CA MET A 135 4.35 11.90 -4.06
C MET A 135 4.17 12.18 -5.56
N THR A 136 5.02 11.56 -6.37
CA THR A 136 4.90 11.55 -7.83
C THR A 136 4.26 10.25 -8.29
N ILE A 137 3.48 10.29 -9.37
CA ILE A 137 2.95 9.11 -10.06
C ILE A 137 3.75 8.93 -11.35
N THR A 138 4.29 7.72 -11.57
CA THR A 138 5.07 7.38 -12.78
C THR A 138 4.55 6.10 -13.45
N GLY A 139 5.08 5.78 -14.62
CA GLY A 139 4.66 4.64 -15.44
C GLY A 139 3.45 4.94 -16.32
N PRO A 140 2.85 3.92 -16.97
CA PRO A 140 1.96 4.13 -18.11
C PRO A 140 0.64 4.85 -17.80
N ALA A 141 0.19 4.89 -16.54
CA ALA A 141 -1.04 5.60 -16.17
C ALA A 141 -0.79 7.04 -15.67
N ALA A 142 0.45 7.43 -15.42
CA ALA A 142 0.77 8.80 -15.00
C ALA A 142 0.27 9.83 -16.02
N GLY A 143 -0.46 10.83 -15.53
CA GLY A 143 -1.04 11.89 -16.37
C GLY A 143 -2.33 11.52 -17.10
N HIS A 144 -2.82 10.28 -16.96
CA HIS A 144 -4.09 9.86 -17.52
C HIS A 144 -5.26 10.65 -16.92
N ASP A 145 -6.32 10.91 -17.70
CA ASP A 145 -7.45 11.73 -17.26
C ASP A 145 -8.14 11.18 -16.01
N ARG A 146 -8.14 9.85 -15.85
CA ARG A 146 -8.70 9.14 -14.68
C ARG A 146 -7.86 9.30 -13.40
N LEU A 147 -6.67 9.89 -13.46
CA LEU A 147 -5.84 10.25 -12.31
C LEU A 147 -5.85 11.76 -12.01
N LYS A 148 -6.51 12.57 -12.84
CA LYS A 148 -6.61 14.02 -12.65
C LYS A 148 -7.69 14.35 -11.66
N THR A 149 -7.40 15.33 -10.81
CA THR A 149 -8.33 15.85 -9.79
C THR A 149 -8.35 17.36 -9.82
N LYS A 150 -9.25 18.00 -9.06
CA LYS A 150 -9.24 19.46 -8.90
C LYS A 150 -7.92 19.98 -8.34
N ALA A 151 -7.33 19.26 -7.37
CA ALA A 151 -6.08 19.65 -6.72
C ALA A 151 -4.84 19.34 -7.57
N ASP A 152 -4.92 18.35 -8.45
CA ASP A 152 -3.87 18.03 -9.42
C ASP A 152 -4.46 17.78 -10.81
N PRO A 153 -4.56 18.83 -11.64
CA PRO A 153 -5.05 18.70 -13.01
C PRO A 153 -4.02 18.01 -13.93
N THR A 154 -2.80 17.74 -13.46
CA THR A 154 -1.80 17.05 -14.26
C THR A 154 -1.95 15.53 -14.18
N GLY A 155 -2.46 14.99 -13.07
CA GLY A 155 -2.57 13.55 -12.82
C GLY A 155 -1.23 12.87 -12.57
N THR A 156 -0.23 13.62 -12.09
CA THR A 156 1.15 13.14 -11.90
C THR A 156 1.68 13.37 -10.50
N LYS A 157 0.94 14.09 -9.65
CA LYS A 157 1.24 14.25 -8.23
C LYS A 157 0.16 13.56 -7.42
N VAL A 158 0.38 13.27 -6.15
CA VAL A 158 -0.67 12.83 -5.21
C VAL A 158 -0.21 13.10 -3.79
N LEU A 159 -1.14 13.40 -2.90
CA LEU A 159 -0.82 13.55 -1.48
C LEU A 159 -1.04 12.20 -0.78
N GLY A 160 0.06 11.54 -0.45
CA GLY A 160 0.11 10.48 0.52
C GLY A 160 -0.08 9.07 -0.01
N THR A 161 0.09 8.17 0.94
CA THR A 161 -0.15 6.74 0.83
C THR A 161 -0.93 6.28 2.06
N ILE A 162 -1.78 5.26 1.89
CA ILE A 162 -2.73 4.80 2.90
C ILE A 162 -2.83 3.29 2.87
N ASN A 163 -3.24 2.69 3.99
CA ASN A 163 -3.40 1.25 4.11
C ASN A 163 -2.17 0.48 3.64
N ASN A 164 -1.02 0.87 4.21
CA ASN A 164 0.26 0.29 3.87
C ASN A 164 0.41 -1.05 4.60
N CYS A 165 0.16 -2.15 3.90
CA CYS A 165 0.13 -3.51 4.45
C CYS A 165 1.56 -4.07 4.58
N ALA A 166 1.95 -5.05 3.75
CA ALA A 166 3.31 -5.52 3.62
C ALA A 166 4.11 -4.65 2.61
N GLY A 167 5.26 -5.14 2.16
CA GLY A 167 6.18 -4.33 1.36
C GLY A 167 7.31 -5.13 0.74
N GLY A 168 8.44 -4.46 0.53
CA GLY A 168 9.66 -5.09 0.07
C GLY A 168 10.86 -4.14 0.11
N VAL A 169 12.06 -4.71 -0.03
CA VAL A 169 13.30 -3.95 -0.23
C VAL A 169 13.90 -4.33 -1.57
N THR A 170 14.16 -3.34 -2.41
CA THR A 170 14.75 -3.58 -3.74
C THR A 170 16.24 -3.91 -3.64
N ALA A 171 16.78 -4.54 -4.70
CA ALA A 171 18.22 -4.80 -4.80
C ALA A 171 19.08 -3.51 -4.80
N TRP A 172 18.49 -2.36 -5.11
CA TRP A 172 19.15 -1.04 -5.08
C TRP A 172 18.86 -0.25 -3.78
N GLY A 173 18.30 -0.92 -2.76
CA GLY A 173 18.16 -0.38 -1.42
C GLY A 173 17.10 0.70 -1.29
N THR A 174 15.98 0.56 -2.00
CA THR A 174 14.76 1.36 -1.78
C THR A 174 13.70 0.53 -1.07
N TYR A 175 12.78 1.25 -0.44
CA TYR A 175 11.68 0.69 0.33
C TYR A 175 10.40 0.74 -0.50
N LEU A 176 9.75 -0.40 -0.67
CA LEU A 176 8.47 -0.54 -1.34
C LEU A 176 7.36 -0.71 -0.32
N MET A 177 6.33 0.14 -0.43
CA MET A 177 5.12 0.11 0.40
C MET A 177 3.95 -0.33 -0.48
N ALA A 178 3.16 -1.30 -0.01
CA ALA A 178 2.01 -1.82 -0.73
C ALA A 178 0.71 -1.19 -0.19
N GLU A 179 -0.07 -0.55 -1.05
CA GLU A 179 -1.40 -0.03 -0.68
C GLU A 179 -2.47 -1.10 -0.90
N GLU A 180 -3.17 -1.48 0.17
CA GLU A 180 -4.00 -2.69 0.22
C GLU A 180 -5.50 -2.34 0.27
N ASN A 181 -6.12 -2.31 1.45
CA ASN A 181 -7.54 -1.95 1.66
C ASN A 181 -7.85 -0.44 1.55
N VAL A 182 -7.35 0.21 0.48
CA VAL A 182 -7.56 1.65 0.20
C VAL A 182 -9.03 2.02 0.05
N ASN A 183 -9.88 1.05 -0.32
CA ASN A 183 -11.30 1.25 -0.53
C ASN A 183 -12.02 1.71 0.76
N ASN A 184 -11.52 1.33 1.92
CA ASN A 184 -12.12 1.63 3.23
C ASN A 184 -12.08 3.13 3.58
N TYR A 185 -11.23 3.91 2.92
CA TYR A 185 -10.99 5.32 3.21
C TYR A 185 -11.88 6.28 2.43
N PHE A 186 -12.57 5.77 1.40
CA PHE A 186 -13.46 6.54 0.55
C PHE A 186 -14.91 6.39 1.00
N SER A 187 -15.72 7.43 0.80
CA SER A 187 -17.17 7.45 1.05
C SER A 187 -17.92 8.14 -0.10
N GLY A 188 -19.25 8.06 -0.08
CA GLY A 188 -20.13 8.67 -1.09
C GLY A 188 -20.57 7.67 -2.16
N GLU A 189 -21.71 7.92 -2.81
CA GLU A 189 -22.30 6.99 -3.77
C GLU A 189 -22.28 7.59 -5.18
N LEU A 190 -21.52 6.97 -6.09
CA LEU A 190 -21.54 7.33 -7.49
C LEU A 190 -22.85 6.89 -8.13
N ALA A 191 -23.35 7.67 -9.09
CA ALA A 191 -24.46 7.25 -9.93
C ALA A 191 -24.06 6.01 -10.77
N ASP A 192 -25.03 5.12 -11.03
CA ASP A 192 -24.80 3.86 -11.77
C ASP A 192 -24.25 4.08 -13.20
N ASP A 193 -24.55 5.22 -13.81
CA ASP A 193 -24.08 5.61 -15.14
C ASP A 193 -22.73 6.36 -15.13
N HIS A 194 -22.15 6.60 -13.95
CA HIS A 194 -20.83 7.19 -13.85
C HIS A 194 -19.77 6.27 -14.47
N PRO A 195 -18.79 6.78 -15.25
CA PRO A 195 -17.78 5.96 -15.92
C PRO A 195 -17.00 5.02 -15.00
N GLU A 196 -16.75 5.45 -13.75
CA GLU A 196 -16.05 4.65 -12.73
C GLU A 196 -16.95 3.64 -11.99
N ALA A 197 -18.28 3.70 -12.10
CA ALA A 197 -19.18 2.92 -11.24
C ALA A 197 -18.92 1.41 -11.30
N LYS A 198 -18.72 0.86 -12.51
CA LYS A 198 -18.37 -0.56 -12.70
C LYS A 198 -17.04 -0.93 -12.06
N ALA A 199 -16.01 -0.09 -12.24
CA ALA A 199 -14.71 -0.33 -11.66
C ALA A 199 -14.78 -0.23 -10.13
N PHE A 200 -15.40 0.81 -9.58
CA PHE A 200 -15.48 1.05 -8.14
C PHE A 200 -16.22 -0.09 -7.43
N LYS A 201 -17.30 -0.61 -8.02
CA LYS A 201 -17.97 -1.81 -7.53
C LYS A 201 -17.05 -3.03 -7.48
N ARG A 202 -16.17 -3.23 -8.46
CA ARG A 202 -15.22 -4.35 -8.51
C ARG A 202 -14.08 -4.21 -7.49
N TYR A 203 -13.76 -2.98 -7.09
CA TYR A 203 -12.72 -2.66 -6.10
C TYR A 203 -13.29 -2.43 -4.69
N GLY A 204 -14.61 -2.56 -4.50
CA GLY A 204 -15.27 -2.31 -3.21
C GLY A 204 -15.23 -0.86 -2.75
N ILE A 205 -15.21 0.09 -3.69
CA ILE A 205 -15.15 1.53 -3.42
C ILE A 205 -16.54 2.16 -3.58
N PRO A 206 -17.02 2.96 -2.62
CA PRO A 206 -16.43 3.15 -1.28
C PRO A 206 -16.60 1.91 -0.38
N GLY A 207 -15.70 1.77 0.60
CA GLY A 207 -15.86 0.88 1.76
C GLY A 207 -16.42 1.60 2.99
N GLY A 208 -16.06 2.89 3.18
CA GLY A 208 -16.70 3.77 4.17
C GLY A 208 -16.39 3.48 5.65
N GLU A 209 -15.19 2.97 5.98
CA GLU A 209 -14.83 2.65 7.36
C GLU A 209 -14.29 3.86 8.14
N TYR A 210 -13.72 4.84 7.43
CA TYR A 210 -13.14 6.05 8.02
C TYR A 210 -14.02 7.28 7.83
N ALA A 211 -14.01 8.17 8.84
CA ALA A 211 -14.73 9.44 8.79
C ALA A 211 -14.03 10.55 7.96
N TRP A 212 -12.99 10.22 7.20
CA TRP A 212 -12.14 11.21 6.53
C TRP A 212 -12.91 12.08 5.53
N ALA A 213 -13.81 11.47 4.76
CA ALA A 213 -14.66 12.16 3.79
C ALA A 213 -15.61 13.21 4.42
N GLN A 214 -15.85 13.15 5.73
CA GLN A 214 -16.66 14.17 6.44
C GLN A 214 -15.92 15.52 6.55
N PHE A 215 -14.59 15.50 6.51
CA PHE A 215 -13.74 16.68 6.69
C PHE A 215 -12.86 17.00 5.49
N TYR A 216 -12.68 16.04 4.59
CA TYR A 216 -11.79 16.14 3.44
C TYR A 216 -12.47 15.64 2.16
N ASP A 217 -12.86 16.59 1.31
CA ASP A 217 -13.58 16.32 0.06
C ASP A 217 -12.88 15.34 -0.88
N ARG A 218 -11.54 15.23 -0.83
CA ARG A 218 -10.79 14.27 -1.66
C ARG A 218 -11.19 12.81 -1.41
N PHE A 219 -11.65 12.48 -0.20
CA PHE A 219 -12.07 11.11 0.13
C PHE A 219 -13.58 10.87 -0.11
N ASP A 220 -14.30 11.88 -0.62
CA ASP A 220 -15.68 11.77 -1.06
C ASP A 220 -15.71 11.56 -2.58
N VAL A 221 -16.08 10.35 -3.03
CA VAL A 221 -16.05 9.99 -4.45
C VAL A 221 -17.07 10.77 -5.29
N VAL A 222 -18.09 11.38 -4.68
CA VAL A 222 -19.02 12.24 -5.40
C VAL A 222 -18.38 13.60 -5.71
N LYS A 223 -17.49 14.07 -4.84
CA LYS A 223 -16.82 15.37 -4.98
C LYS A 223 -15.52 15.30 -5.76
N GLU A 224 -14.76 14.22 -5.60
CA GLU A 224 -13.48 13.97 -6.25
C GLU A 224 -13.37 12.50 -6.71
N PRO A 225 -14.16 12.08 -7.72
CA PRO A 225 -14.27 10.68 -8.12
C PRO A 225 -12.95 10.02 -8.51
N ASN A 226 -12.05 10.77 -9.14
CA ASN A 226 -10.77 10.24 -9.60
C ASN A 226 -9.74 10.04 -8.47
N GLU A 227 -10.00 10.53 -7.25
CA GLU A 227 -9.04 10.41 -6.16
C GLU A 227 -8.76 8.95 -5.81
N ALA A 228 -9.80 8.11 -5.77
CA ALA A 228 -9.67 6.69 -5.50
C ALA A 228 -8.78 5.95 -6.52
N ASN A 229 -8.66 6.45 -7.75
CA ASN A 229 -7.76 5.87 -8.76
C ASN A 229 -6.28 6.18 -8.51
N ARG A 230 -5.96 7.15 -7.63
CA ARG A 230 -4.58 7.53 -7.26
C ARG A 230 -4.03 6.73 -6.07
N PHE A 231 -4.77 5.71 -5.63
CA PHE A 231 -4.42 4.78 -4.57
C PHE A 231 -4.64 3.32 -4.99
N GLY A 232 -4.03 2.40 -4.25
CA GLY A 232 -3.95 0.97 -4.58
C GLY A 232 -2.74 0.66 -5.46
N TRP A 233 -1.63 1.38 -5.24
CA TRP A 233 -0.40 1.24 -6.01
C TRP A 233 0.77 0.89 -5.10
N ILE A 234 1.83 0.33 -5.68
CA ILE A 234 3.13 0.23 -5.02
C ILE A 234 3.80 1.61 -4.96
N VAL A 235 4.29 1.98 -3.78
CA VAL A 235 5.02 3.23 -3.53
C VAL A 235 6.49 2.93 -3.23
N GLU A 236 7.42 3.54 -3.96
CA GLU A 236 8.86 3.47 -3.69
C GLU A 236 9.34 4.72 -2.94
N VAL A 237 10.12 4.49 -1.87
CA VAL A 237 10.75 5.53 -1.04
C VAL A 237 12.26 5.31 -1.02
N ASP A 238 13.04 6.38 -1.22
CA ASP A 238 14.49 6.34 -1.08
C ASP A 238 14.90 6.58 0.40
N PRO A 239 15.41 5.56 1.12
CA PRO A 239 15.87 5.71 2.50
C PRO A 239 17.21 6.47 2.61
N GLN A 240 17.91 6.69 1.49
CA GLN A 240 19.21 7.38 1.47
C GLN A 240 19.07 8.90 1.34
N ASP A 241 17.90 9.40 0.95
CA ASP A 241 17.60 10.82 0.83
C ASP A 241 16.29 11.17 1.57
N PRO A 242 16.34 11.84 2.74
CA PRO A 242 15.16 12.20 3.50
C PRO A 242 14.27 13.23 2.80
N ASN A 243 14.76 13.90 1.76
CA ASN A 243 14.01 14.88 0.98
C ASN A 243 13.48 14.31 -0.35
N SER A 244 13.78 13.05 -0.66
CA SER A 244 13.28 12.40 -1.88
C SER A 244 11.75 12.41 -1.92
N VAL A 245 11.17 12.64 -3.10
CA VAL A 245 9.73 12.54 -3.28
C VAL A 245 9.38 11.08 -3.57
N PRO A 246 8.55 10.40 -2.75
CA PRO A 246 8.14 9.03 -3.03
C PRO A 246 7.42 8.89 -4.36
N VAL A 247 7.47 7.70 -4.96
CA VAL A 247 6.97 7.43 -6.31
C VAL A 247 5.93 6.32 -6.29
N LYS A 248 4.73 6.56 -6.83
CA LYS A 248 3.74 5.53 -7.10
C LYS A 248 3.97 4.95 -8.50
N HIS A 249 4.28 3.65 -8.59
CA HIS A 249 4.62 2.99 -9.86
C HIS A 249 3.42 2.31 -10.49
N THR A 250 2.82 2.97 -11.48
CA THR A 250 1.60 2.45 -12.11
C THR A 250 1.81 1.22 -13.00
N ALA A 251 3.05 0.93 -13.41
CA ALA A 251 3.36 -0.25 -14.22
C ALA A 251 3.12 -1.57 -13.48
N LEU A 252 3.07 -1.54 -12.14
CA LEU A 252 2.79 -2.69 -11.29
C LEU A 252 1.28 -2.98 -11.15
N GLY A 253 0.42 -2.15 -11.76
CA GLY A 253 -1.03 -2.29 -11.72
C GLY A 253 -1.65 -1.73 -10.44
N ARG A 254 -2.97 -1.54 -10.46
CA ARG A 254 -3.76 -1.05 -9.33
C ARG A 254 -4.66 -2.14 -8.78
N PHE A 255 -4.52 -2.47 -7.50
CA PHE A 255 -5.36 -3.41 -6.75
C PHE A 255 -5.01 -3.35 -5.25
N LYS A 256 -5.47 -4.31 -4.45
CA LYS A 256 -5.16 -4.35 -3.01
C LYS A 256 -3.85 -5.10 -2.80
N HIS A 257 -2.74 -4.41 -2.96
CA HIS A 257 -1.44 -5.03 -2.86
C HIS A 257 -1.17 -5.45 -1.41
N GLU A 258 -0.94 -6.74 -1.16
CA GLU A 258 -0.43 -7.18 0.14
C GLU A 258 1.03 -6.72 0.31
N GLY A 259 1.91 -7.19 -0.58
CA GLY A 259 3.35 -7.01 -0.49
C GLY A 259 4.00 -6.74 -1.84
N CYS A 260 5.31 -6.54 -1.87
CA CYS A 260 6.00 -6.13 -3.09
C CYS A 260 7.45 -6.61 -3.13
N GLU A 261 7.64 -7.91 -2.96
CA GLU A 261 8.97 -8.50 -2.94
C GLU A 261 9.54 -8.71 -4.35
N SER A 262 10.85 -8.46 -4.48
CA SER A 262 11.52 -8.44 -5.77
C SER A 262 12.68 -9.44 -5.85
N ILE A 263 13.00 -9.87 -7.06
CA ILE A 263 14.16 -10.71 -7.37
C ILE A 263 14.79 -10.26 -8.69
N ILE A 264 16.12 -10.32 -8.76
CA ILE A 264 16.83 -10.19 -10.03
C ILE A 264 16.79 -11.55 -10.72
N ASN A 265 16.06 -11.63 -11.83
CA ASN A 265 15.94 -12.84 -12.62
C ASN A 265 17.28 -13.19 -13.30
N LYS A 266 17.43 -14.43 -13.76
CA LYS A 266 18.67 -14.92 -14.40
C LYS A 266 19.06 -14.15 -15.66
N ASP A 267 18.11 -13.48 -16.31
CA ASP A 267 18.36 -12.64 -17.49
C ASP A 267 18.74 -11.18 -17.13
N GLY A 268 18.80 -10.87 -15.84
CA GLY A 268 19.16 -9.57 -15.27
C GLY A 268 17.99 -8.60 -15.08
N ARG A 269 16.77 -8.96 -15.49
CA ARG A 269 15.59 -8.11 -15.28
C ARG A 269 15.08 -8.24 -13.85
N VAL A 270 14.47 -7.17 -13.35
CA VAL A 270 13.79 -7.17 -12.05
C VAL A 270 12.44 -7.83 -12.22
N VAL A 271 12.10 -8.73 -11.31
CA VAL A 271 10.78 -9.35 -11.23
C VAL A 271 10.22 -9.04 -9.86
N VAL A 272 8.98 -8.55 -9.82
CA VAL A 272 8.24 -8.25 -8.60
C VAL A 272 7.02 -9.16 -8.53
N TYR A 273 6.75 -9.71 -7.35
CA TYR A 273 5.56 -10.53 -7.10
C TYR A 273 4.69 -9.88 -6.03
N THR A 274 3.37 -9.94 -6.21
CA THR A 274 2.40 -9.35 -5.28
C THR A 274 1.10 -10.14 -5.33
N GLY A 275 0.52 -10.38 -4.16
CA GLY A 275 -0.87 -10.80 -4.01
C GLY A 275 -1.82 -9.61 -4.14
N ASP A 276 -3.07 -9.90 -4.52
CA ASP A 276 -4.21 -9.00 -4.41
C ASP A 276 -5.13 -9.56 -3.33
N ASP A 277 -5.03 -9.06 -2.09
CA ASP A 277 -5.67 -9.67 -0.93
C ASP A 277 -7.17 -9.39 -0.89
N GLU A 278 -7.88 -10.17 -1.69
CA GLU A 278 -9.31 -10.30 -1.57
C GLU A 278 -9.74 -11.71 -1.99
N ARG A 279 -10.84 -12.18 -1.41
CA ARG A 279 -11.39 -13.49 -1.79
C ARG A 279 -11.72 -13.47 -3.28
N PHE A 280 -11.20 -14.46 -3.99
CA PHE A 280 -11.37 -14.65 -5.42
C PHE A 280 -10.69 -13.60 -6.31
N ASP A 281 -9.68 -12.90 -5.79
CA ASP A 281 -8.76 -12.09 -6.57
C ASP A 281 -7.47 -12.86 -6.90
N TYR A 282 -6.36 -12.19 -7.22
CA TYR A 282 -5.33 -12.77 -8.09
C TYR A 282 -3.91 -12.66 -7.54
N VAL A 283 -3.00 -13.46 -8.11
CA VAL A 283 -1.55 -13.31 -7.92
C VAL A 283 -0.96 -12.66 -9.16
N TYR A 284 -0.15 -11.63 -8.97
CA TYR A 284 0.48 -10.87 -10.04
C TYR A 284 2.01 -11.00 -10.02
N LYS A 285 2.58 -10.75 -11.20
CA LYS A 285 4.03 -10.68 -11.43
C LYS A 285 4.32 -9.53 -12.38
N PHE A 286 5.20 -8.62 -12.00
CA PHE A 286 5.76 -7.62 -12.91
C PHE A 286 7.16 -8.04 -13.35
N VAL A 287 7.52 -7.76 -14.59
CA VAL A 287 8.89 -7.92 -15.12
C VAL A 287 9.33 -6.63 -15.78
N SER A 288 10.42 -6.03 -15.29
CA SER A 288 10.96 -4.79 -15.85
C SER A 288 11.38 -4.96 -17.31
N ALA A 289 11.28 -3.90 -18.10
CA ALA A 289 11.84 -3.86 -19.46
C ALA A 289 13.38 -3.79 -19.40
N GLY A 290 13.90 -2.96 -18.49
CA GLY A 290 15.33 -2.79 -18.23
C GLY A 290 15.93 -3.90 -17.36
N LYS A 291 17.26 -3.89 -17.26
CA LYS A 291 18.03 -4.81 -16.39
C LYS A 291 18.59 -4.06 -15.20
N TYR A 292 18.70 -4.76 -14.09
CA TYR A 292 19.43 -4.29 -12.91
C TYR A 292 20.90 -4.06 -13.25
N ASN A 293 21.43 -2.92 -12.78
CA ASN A 293 22.82 -2.52 -12.94
C ASN A 293 23.43 -2.24 -11.55
N ASP A 294 24.34 -3.11 -11.10
CA ASP A 294 24.99 -2.97 -9.80
C ASP A 294 25.92 -1.75 -9.70
N ALA A 295 26.38 -1.24 -10.84
CA ALA A 295 27.25 -0.07 -10.93
C ALA A 295 26.49 1.27 -11.07
N ASP A 296 25.16 1.25 -11.31
CA ASP A 296 24.37 2.45 -11.52
C ASP A 296 23.02 2.38 -10.80
N ARG A 297 23.03 2.78 -9.52
CA ARG A 297 21.81 2.88 -8.70
C ARG A 297 20.77 3.81 -9.32
N ALA A 298 21.18 4.92 -9.92
CA ALA A 298 20.26 5.91 -10.48
C ALA A 298 19.48 5.35 -11.68
N ALA A 299 20.11 4.49 -12.49
CA ALA A 299 19.41 3.75 -13.54
C ALA A 299 18.37 2.77 -12.96
N ASN A 300 18.66 2.16 -11.81
CA ASN A 300 17.75 1.19 -11.17
C ASN A 300 16.46 1.82 -10.62
N MET A 301 16.53 3.07 -10.17
CA MET A 301 15.38 3.84 -9.66
C MET A 301 14.22 4.02 -10.67
N LYS A 302 14.44 3.65 -11.95
CA LYS A 302 13.42 3.73 -13.02
C LYS A 302 12.95 2.37 -13.51
N LEU A 303 13.46 1.27 -12.96
CA LEU A 303 13.16 -0.08 -13.45
C LEU A 303 11.71 -0.51 -13.20
N LEU A 304 11.02 0.14 -12.26
CA LEU A 304 9.61 -0.10 -11.96
C LEU A 304 8.65 0.75 -12.79
N ASP A 305 9.15 1.68 -13.62
CA ASP A 305 8.31 2.55 -14.45
C ASP A 305 7.90 1.89 -15.79
N ASP A 306 8.68 0.92 -16.27
CA ASP A 306 8.47 0.27 -17.56
C ASP A 306 8.75 -1.24 -17.52
N GLY A 307 7.83 -2.01 -18.10
CA GLY A 307 7.84 -3.46 -18.07
C GLY A 307 6.49 -4.06 -18.42
N THR A 308 6.28 -5.31 -18.04
CA THR A 308 5.02 -6.02 -18.29
C THR A 308 4.49 -6.60 -16.99
N LEU A 309 3.25 -6.25 -16.66
CA LEU A 309 2.48 -6.88 -15.61
C LEU A 309 1.82 -8.15 -16.14
N TYR A 310 1.82 -9.19 -15.33
CA TYR A 310 1.22 -10.49 -15.61
C TYR A 310 0.31 -10.90 -14.47
N VAL A 311 -0.72 -11.69 -14.78
CA VAL A 311 -1.59 -12.35 -13.80
C VAL A 311 -1.49 -13.87 -13.95
N ALA A 312 -1.55 -14.59 -12.82
CA ALA A 312 -1.44 -16.04 -12.82
C ALA A 312 -2.73 -16.75 -13.28
N LYS A 313 -2.54 -17.83 -14.05
CA LYS A 313 -3.55 -18.86 -14.30
C LYS A 313 -2.97 -20.22 -13.92
N PHE A 314 -3.62 -20.90 -12.99
CA PHE A 314 -3.24 -22.24 -12.52
C PHE A 314 -4.13 -23.30 -13.18
N SER A 315 -3.50 -24.39 -13.61
CA SER A 315 -4.15 -25.57 -14.19
C SER A 315 -4.31 -26.68 -13.16
N GLU A 316 -5.29 -27.56 -13.34
CA GLU A 316 -5.54 -28.71 -12.46
C GLU A 316 -4.37 -29.71 -12.39
N ASP A 317 -3.55 -29.76 -13.44
CA ASP A 317 -2.36 -30.62 -13.50
C ASP A 317 -1.15 -30.06 -12.72
N GLY A 318 -1.33 -28.94 -12.01
CA GLY A 318 -0.30 -28.26 -11.24
C GLY A 318 0.62 -27.36 -12.06
N THR A 319 0.38 -27.20 -13.37
CA THR A 319 1.08 -26.20 -14.19
C THR A 319 0.46 -24.81 -14.02
N MET A 320 1.18 -23.78 -14.47
CA MET A 320 0.65 -22.42 -14.48
C MET A 320 1.17 -21.61 -15.66
N GLU A 321 0.42 -20.55 -15.99
CA GLU A 321 0.75 -19.56 -17.00
C GLU A 321 0.74 -18.16 -16.39
N TRP A 322 1.66 -17.30 -16.84
CA TRP A 322 1.65 -15.87 -16.57
C TRP A 322 1.06 -15.15 -17.79
N MET A 323 -0.16 -14.64 -17.67
CA MET A 323 -0.86 -13.97 -18.76
C MET A 323 -0.56 -12.47 -18.75
N PRO A 324 -0.06 -11.88 -19.84
CA PRO A 324 0.33 -10.46 -19.87
C PRO A 324 -0.90 -9.54 -19.88
N LEU A 325 -0.88 -8.52 -19.02
CA LEU A 325 -1.85 -7.43 -19.01
C LEU A 325 -1.38 -6.33 -19.98
N THR A 326 -1.49 -6.62 -21.28
CA THR A 326 -1.05 -5.70 -22.36
C THR A 326 -2.22 -5.28 -23.23
N HIS A 327 -2.46 -3.98 -23.32
CA HIS A 327 -3.48 -3.39 -24.20
C HIS A 327 -3.23 -3.77 -25.67
N GLY A 328 -4.31 -4.05 -26.40
CA GLY A 328 -4.27 -4.53 -27.78
C GLY A 328 -4.05 -6.04 -27.93
N GLN A 329 -3.94 -6.78 -26.81
CA GLN A 329 -3.76 -8.24 -26.85
C GLN A 329 -4.96 -8.97 -26.25
N GLY A 330 -5.38 -10.06 -26.91
CA GLY A 330 -6.49 -10.89 -26.46
C GLY A 330 -7.76 -10.06 -26.21
N PRO A 331 -8.38 -10.16 -25.02
CA PRO A 331 -9.58 -9.39 -24.68
C PRO A 331 -9.29 -7.95 -24.26
N LEU A 332 -8.02 -7.53 -24.10
CA LEU A 332 -7.65 -6.23 -23.54
C LEU A 332 -7.60 -5.15 -24.62
N THR A 333 -8.73 -4.87 -25.27
CA THR A 333 -8.82 -3.90 -26.37
C THR A 333 -9.87 -2.82 -26.09
N ALA A 334 -9.85 -1.75 -26.89
CA ALA A 334 -10.81 -0.65 -26.79
C ALA A 334 -12.26 -1.13 -26.97
N GLU A 335 -12.50 -2.10 -27.86
CA GLU A 335 -13.83 -2.69 -28.10
C GLU A 335 -14.38 -3.40 -26.86
N ASN A 336 -13.49 -3.89 -25.99
CA ASN A 336 -13.84 -4.56 -24.74
C ASN A 336 -13.75 -3.65 -23.51
N GLY A 337 -13.63 -2.33 -23.71
CA GLY A 337 -13.67 -1.34 -22.64
C GLY A 337 -12.31 -0.99 -22.01
N PHE A 338 -11.18 -1.33 -22.67
CA PHE A 338 -9.84 -0.90 -22.27
C PHE A 338 -9.29 0.04 -23.34
N ALA A 339 -9.38 1.36 -23.18
CA ALA A 339 -9.00 2.29 -24.25
C ALA A 339 -7.48 2.47 -24.38
N SER A 340 -6.70 2.08 -23.37
CA SER A 340 -5.26 2.27 -23.31
C SER A 340 -4.58 1.31 -22.34
N GLN A 341 -3.24 1.28 -22.34
CA GLN A 341 -2.47 0.57 -21.30
C GLN A 341 -2.70 1.17 -19.90
N ALA A 342 -2.92 2.48 -19.81
CA ALA A 342 -3.28 3.13 -18.55
C ALA A 342 -4.59 2.56 -18.00
N ASP A 343 -5.60 2.38 -18.85
CA ASP A 343 -6.88 1.79 -18.42
C ASP A 343 -6.73 0.34 -17.99
N VAL A 344 -5.90 -0.46 -18.67
CA VAL A 344 -5.58 -1.84 -18.27
C VAL A 344 -4.99 -1.87 -16.86
N LEU A 345 -4.08 -0.95 -16.53
CA LEU A 345 -3.39 -0.94 -15.23
C LEU A 345 -4.25 -0.35 -14.11
N ILE A 346 -4.99 0.74 -14.37
CA ILE A 346 -5.97 1.29 -13.40
C ILE A 346 -7.07 0.28 -13.09
N ASN A 347 -7.46 -0.51 -14.11
CA ASN A 347 -8.48 -1.56 -14.01
C ASN A 347 -7.88 -2.97 -14.02
N ALA A 348 -6.71 -3.19 -13.41
CA ALA A 348 -6.00 -4.47 -13.46
C ALA A 348 -6.88 -5.68 -13.06
N ARG A 349 -7.71 -5.55 -12.02
CA ARG A 349 -8.71 -6.60 -11.66
C ARG A 349 -9.67 -6.94 -12.79
N LEU A 350 -10.24 -5.94 -13.48
CA LEU A 350 -11.15 -6.17 -14.62
C LEU A 350 -10.42 -6.75 -15.84
N ALA A 351 -9.16 -6.35 -16.06
CA ALA A 351 -8.32 -6.93 -17.10
C ALA A 351 -8.03 -8.41 -16.82
N SER A 352 -7.70 -8.74 -15.57
CA SER A 352 -7.50 -10.11 -15.10
C SER A 352 -8.76 -10.97 -15.19
N ASP A 353 -9.93 -10.40 -14.84
CA ASP A 353 -11.24 -11.04 -15.04
C ASP A 353 -11.43 -11.40 -16.53
N ALA A 354 -11.14 -10.46 -17.45
CA ALA A 354 -11.29 -10.65 -18.89
C ALA A 354 -10.32 -11.70 -19.47
N LEU A 355 -9.10 -11.79 -18.94
CA LEU A 355 -8.12 -12.81 -19.30
C LEU A 355 -8.47 -14.21 -18.77
N GLY A 356 -9.42 -14.32 -17.84
CA GLY A 356 -9.77 -15.59 -17.20
C GLY A 356 -8.69 -16.08 -16.25
N ALA A 357 -8.11 -15.16 -15.47
CA ALA A 357 -7.16 -15.49 -14.40
C ALA A 357 -7.79 -16.37 -13.33
N THR A 358 -6.97 -17.16 -12.64
CA THR A 358 -7.47 -18.06 -11.60
C THR A 358 -7.79 -17.26 -10.33
N LYS A 359 -9.05 -17.32 -9.91
CA LYS A 359 -9.53 -16.70 -8.68
C LYS A 359 -9.01 -17.44 -7.45
N MET A 360 -8.25 -16.75 -6.61
CA MET A 360 -7.47 -17.33 -5.51
C MET A 360 -8.13 -17.14 -4.14
N ASP A 361 -7.60 -17.85 -3.14
CA ASP A 361 -8.08 -17.77 -1.76
C ASP A 361 -7.25 -16.76 -0.96
N ARG A 362 -7.55 -15.46 -1.16
CA ARG A 362 -6.88 -14.32 -0.50
C ARG A 362 -5.34 -14.39 -0.57
N PRO A 363 -4.76 -14.06 -1.73
CA PRO A 363 -3.32 -13.92 -1.88
C PRO A 363 -2.77 -12.79 -1.01
N GLU A 364 -2.11 -13.17 0.07
CA GLU A 364 -1.35 -12.26 0.95
C GLU A 364 0.13 -12.26 0.46
N ASP A 365 1.08 -12.48 1.36
CA ASP A 365 2.51 -12.36 1.08
C ASP A 365 3.00 -13.27 -0.06
N VAL A 366 3.83 -12.72 -0.96
CA VAL A 366 4.48 -13.46 -2.04
C VAL A 366 5.99 -13.28 -2.01
N GLN A 367 6.71 -14.31 -1.56
CA GLN A 367 8.17 -14.27 -1.37
C GLN A 367 8.90 -15.06 -2.46
N PRO A 368 9.66 -14.40 -3.35
CA PRO A 368 10.64 -15.08 -4.18
C PRO A 368 11.87 -15.46 -3.34
N ASN A 369 12.38 -16.68 -3.53
CA ASN A 369 13.62 -17.16 -2.91
C ASN A 369 14.78 -17.04 -3.92
N PRO A 370 15.72 -16.10 -3.75
CA PRO A 370 16.78 -15.86 -4.72
C PRO A 370 17.79 -17.01 -4.84
N LYS A 371 17.89 -17.88 -3.83
CA LYS A 371 18.81 -19.03 -3.86
C LYS A 371 18.27 -20.19 -4.69
N THR A 372 16.95 -20.39 -4.68
CA THR A 372 16.31 -21.55 -5.33
C THR A 372 15.51 -21.19 -6.58
N GLY A 373 15.14 -19.91 -6.73
CA GLY A 373 14.22 -19.45 -7.76
C GLY A 373 12.76 -19.87 -7.53
N LYS A 374 12.44 -20.47 -6.39
CA LYS A 374 11.06 -20.78 -5.99
C LYS A 374 10.35 -19.51 -5.51
N VAL A 375 9.05 -19.44 -5.75
CA VAL A 375 8.17 -18.37 -5.27
C VAL A 375 7.14 -19.01 -4.34
N TYR A 376 6.94 -18.42 -3.17
CA TYR A 376 5.99 -18.86 -2.16
C TYR A 376 4.89 -17.81 -2.06
N CYS A 377 3.63 -18.22 -2.11
CA CYS A 377 2.47 -17.34 -1.98
C CYS A 377 1.62 -17.85 -0.83
N MET A 378 1.26 -16.95 0.10
CA MET A 378 0.30 -17.24 1.15
C MET A 378 -1.11 -17.09 0.60
N LEU A 379 -1.96 -18.09 0.89
CA LEU A 379 -3.40 -18.09 0.58
C LEU A 379 -4.13 -18.25 1.90
N THR A 380 -4.50 -17.13 2.52
CA THR A 380 -4.78 -17.10 3.96
C THR A 380 -6.06 -17.79 4.35
N ASN A 381 -7.13 -17.60 3.56
CA ASN A 381 -8.45 -18.21 3.75
C ASN A 381 -9.42 -17.76 2.64
N ASN A 382 -10.46 -18.57 2.42
CA ASN A 382 -11.62 -18.13 1.66
C ASN A 382 -12.91 -18.83 2.12
N SER A 383 -13.63 -18.20 3.05
CA SER A 383 -14.90 -18.72 3.56
C SER A 383 -16.05 -18.77 2.54
N LYS A 384 -15.86 -18.20 1.35
CA LYS A 384 -16.84 -18.26 0.25
C LYS A 384 -16.52 -19.37 -0.75
N ARG A 385 -15.32 -19.96 -0.71
CA ARG A 385 -14.97 -21.13 -1.51
C ARG A 385 -15.84 -22.30 -1.07
N LYS A 386 -16.43 -23.00 -2.03
CA LYS A 386 -17.17 -24.23 -1.80
C LYS A 386 -16.44 -25.35 -2.53
N ASP A 387 -16.50 -26.55 -1.98
CA ASP A 387 -16.08 -27.76 -2.68
C ASP A 387 -16.89 -27.89 -3.98
N GLU A 388 -16.23 -28.28 -5.06
CA GLU A 388 -16.87 -28.54 -6.36
C GLU A 388 -17.69 -29.83 -6.36
#